data_AF-E4WY57-F1
#
_entry.id   AF-E4WY57-F1
#
_cell.length_a   1.000
_cell.length_b   1.000
_cell.length_c   1.000
_cell.angle_alpha   90.00
_cell.angle_beta   90.00
_cell.angle_gamma   90.00
#
_symmetry.space_group_name_H-M   'P 1'
#
loop_
_entity.id
_entity.type
_entity.pdbx_description
1 polymer ?
#
loop_
_entity_poly.entity_id
_entity_poly.type
_entity_poly.pdbx_seq_one_letter_code
_entity_poly.pdbx_strand_id
1 'polypeptide(L)'
;MSVGDVQFTFPQVNHQKQPGTVELSMTHLKWSPDMIGEVVLIEIQKVKRQKISPEGKSKVQIQLELTDGRSLTFHFADDDPKATRNKVKAHLGKLMGKVLAKKVDKNLEERKRVLQNNPNLVKLYKQLVTTGQVTAEEFWSSRAHMLDSSHEQDIGITADFLSEVKPQSDGTNSIRYNLTPEIVKVIFRTYPAVKKRYLEVCPTELSEKDFWTQEKVKL
;
A
#
# COMPACT_ATOMS: atom_id res chain seq x y z
N MET A 1 -5.95 -1.26 16.28
CA MET A 1 -4.53 -1.63 16.16
C MET A 1 -4.36 -2.98 16.82
N SER A 2 -4.25 -4.06 16.03
CA SER A 2 -4.16 -5.42 16.56
C SER A 2 -2.71 -5.69 16.98
N VAL A 3 -2.45 -5.60 18.29
CA VAL A 3 -1.22 -6.09 18.92
C VAL A 3 -1.36 -7.61 19.00
N GLY A 4 -0.99 -8.35 17.95
CA GLY A 4 -1.28 -9.79 17.89
C GLY A 4 -0.35 -10.70 17.07
N ASP A 5 0.55 -10.16 16.23
CA ASP A 5 1.30 -10.99 15.27
C ASP A 5 2.83 -10.84 15.37
N VAL A 6 3.36 -10.56 16.57
CA VAL A 6 4.82 -10.54 16.78
C VAL A 6 5.32 -11.98 16.90
N GLN A 7 6.19 -12.39 15.97
CA GLN A 7 6.78 -13.73 15.92
C GLN A 7 8.12 -13.80 16.65
N PHE A 8 8.90 -12.72 16.59
CA PHE A 8 10.20 -12.65 17.23
C PHE A 8 10.41 -11.27 17.82
N THR A 9 10.97 -11.25 19.03
CA THR A 9 11.36 -10.02 19.73
C THR A 9 12.85 -10.11 20.03
N PHE A 10 13.59 -9.08 19.63
CA PHE A 10 15.02 -8.95 19.82
C PHE A 10 15.29 -7.67 20.61
N PRO A 11 15.53 -7.77 21.92
CA PRO A 11 15.94 -6.63 22.73
C PRO A 11 17.39 -6.21 22.38
N GLN A 12 17.82 -5.05 22.87
CA GLN A 12 19.20 -4.56 22.74
C GLN A 12 19.65 -4.36 21.28
N VAL A 13 18.74 -3.83 20.46
CA VAL A 13 19.03 -3.45 19.08
C VAL A 13 19.01 -1.93 18.96
N ASN A 14 20.16 -1.36 18.63
CA ASN A 14 20.35 0.07 18.55
C ASN A 14 20.00 0.60 17.16
N HIS A 15 19.23 1.68 17.09
CA HIS A 15 18.97 2.46 15.88
C HIS A 15 19.25 3.94 16.16
N GLN A 16 19.95 4.63 15.25
CA GLN A 16 20.30 6.06 15.42
C GLN A 16 20.88 6.44 16.80
N LYS A 17 21.79 5.59 17.32
CA LYS A 17 22.42 5.74 18.65
C LYS A 17 21.46 5.59 19.85
N GLN A 18 20.22 5.19 19.64
CA GLN A 18 19.27 4.89 20.71
C GLN A 18 19.15 3.37 20.88
N PRO A 19 19.16 2.86 22.13
CA PRO A 19 18.80 1.48 22.42
C PRO A 19 17.31 1.26 22.25
N GLY A 20 16.96 0.07 21.80
CA GLY A 20 15.58 -0.30 21.54
C GLY A 20 15.41 -1.78 21.29
N THR A 21 14.19 -2.12 20.92
CA THR A 21 13.75 -3.49 20.69
C THR A 21 13.21 -3.63 19.27
N VAL A 22 13.70 -4.63 18.52
CA VAL A 22 13.13 -5.02 17.22
C VAL A 22 12.10 -6.12 17.44
N GLU A 23 10.91 -5.91 16.90
CA GLU A 23 9.83 -6.90 16.83
C GLU A 23 9.56 -7.23 15.36
N LEU A 24 9.65 -8.52 15.01
CA LEU A 24 9.31 -9.03 13.69
C LEU A 24 7.92 -9.66 13.71
N SER A 25 7.07 -9.20 12.80
CA SER A 25 5.79 -9.79 12.44
C SER A 25 5.87 -10.40 11.04
N MET A 26 4.85 -11.18 10.65
CA MET A 26 4.70 -11.65 9.27
C MET A 26 4.61 -10.51 8.25
N THR A 27 4.11 -9.34 8.65
CA THR A 27 3.79 -8.23 7.75
C THR A 27 4.67 -7.00 7.95
N HIS A 28 5.28 -6.84 9.14
CA HIS A 28 6.08 -5.66 9.48
C HIS A 28 7.28 -6.00 10.37
N LEU A 29 8.34 -5.19 10.26
CA LEU A 29 9.40 -5.05 11.25
C LEU A 29 9.16 -3.74 11.99
N LYS A 30 9.05 -3.80 13.31
CA LYS A 30 8.92 -2.63 14.17
C LYS A 30 10.16 -2.51 15.04
N TRP A 31 10.72 -1.31 15.15
CA TRP A 31 11.72 -0.97 16.15
C TRP A 31 11.16 0.08 17.08
N SER A 32 11.22 -0.18 18.38
CA SER A 32 10.73 0.73 19.43
C SER A 32 11.90 1.12 20.32
N PRO A 33 12.13 2.42 20.58
CA PRO A 33 13.14 2.85 21.54
C PRO A 33 12.77 2.40 22.96
N ASP A 34 13.78 2.09 23.79
CA ASP A 34 13.55 1.72 25.20
C ASP A 34 13.13 2.93 26.06
N MET A 35 13.46 4.13 25.59
CA MET A 35 13.06 5.41 26.16
C MET A 35 12.03 6.11 25.27
N ILE A 36 11.62 7.33 25.64
CA ILE A 36 10.74 8.16 24.80
C ILE A 36 11.43 8.45 23.47
N GLY A 37 10.79 8.09 22.37
CA GLY A 37 11.29 8.33 21.03
C GLY A 37 10.31 7.87 19.94
N GLU A 38 10.72 8.01 18.69
CA GLU A 38 9.92 7.65 17.53
C GLU A 38 10.04 6.15 17.23
N VAL A 39 8.89 5.48 17.08
CA VAL A 39 8.81 4.07 16.68
C VAL A 39 8.98 3.98 15.17
N VAL A 40 9.92 3.13 14.73
CA VAL A 40 10.15 2.87 13.31
C VAL A 40 9.35 1.64 12.90
N LEU A 41 8.39 1.81 11.99
CA LEU A 41 7.58 0.72 11.45
C LEU A 41 7.88 0.53 9.95
N ILE A 42 8.30 -0.67 9.58
CA ILE A 42 8.68 -1.05 8.22
C ILE A 42 7.79 -2.19 7.76
N GLU A 43 7.05 -2.01 6.68
CA GLU A 43 6.30 -3.12 6.05
C GLU A 43 7.27 -4.02 5.30
N ILE A 44 7.14 -5.36 5.42
CA ILE A 44 8.06 -6.30 4.75
C ILE A 44 8.05 -6.09 3.23
N GLN A 45 6.91 -5.73 2.65
CA GLN A 45 6.77 -5.43 1.22
C GLN A 45 7.56 -4.21 0.74
N LYS A 46 7.92 -3.29 1.65
CA LYS A 46 8.73 -2.10 1.36
C LYS A 46 10.23 -2.38 1.49
N VAL A 47 10.64 -3.54 2.00
CA VAL A 47 12.05 -3.92 2.08
C VAL A 47 12.52 -4.39 0.72
N LYS A 48 13.44 -3.63 0.11
CA LYS A 48 14.03 -3.95 -1.20
C LYS A 48 15.20 -4.92 -1.05
N ARG A 49 16.07 -4.71 -0.05
CA ARG A 49 17.25 -5.52 0.19
C ARG A 49 17.68 -5.44 1.65
N GLN A 50 18.31 -6.51 2.13
CA GLN A 50 19.03 -6.53 3.40
C GLN A 50 20.54 -6.75 3.18
N LYS A 51 21.38 -6.05 3.93
CA LYS A 51 22.83 -6.18 3.96
C LYS A 51 23.30 -6.39 5.39
N ILE A 52 24.28 -7.25 5.58
CA ILE A 52 24.91 -7.47 6.89
C ILE A 52 26.31 -6.85 6.91
N SER A 53 26.79 -6.49 8.09
CA SER A 53 28.18 -6.08 8.27
C SER A 53 29.17 -7.17 7.81
N PRO A 54 30.27 -6.81 7.12
CA PRO A 54 31.33 -7.72 6.76
C PRO A 54 31.94 -8.44 7.97
N GLU A 55 32.47 -9.64 7.74
CA GLU A 55 33.22 -10.38 8.76
C GLU A 55 34.50 -9.61 9.12
N GLY A 56 34.73 -9.38 10.42
CA GLY A 56 35.86 -8.60 10.93
C GLY A 56 35.53 -7.18 11.44
N LYS A 57 34.33 -6.66 11.19
CA LYS A 57 33.89 -5.39 11.81
C LYS A 57 33.47 -5.62 13.27
N SER A 58 33.89 -4.72 14.17
CA SER A 58 33.52 -4.74 15.60
C SER A 58 32.03 -4.47 15.85
N LYS A 59 31.35 -3.79 14.92
CA LYS A 59 29.91 -3.53 14.99
C LYS A 59 29.14 -4.53 14.16
N VAL A 60 28.34 -5.36 14.83
CA VAL A 60 27.40 -6.28 14.17
C VAL A 60 26.12 -5.53 13.84
N GLN A 61 25.82 -5.40 12.56
CA GLN A 61 24.69 -4.60 12.09
C GLN A 61 24.01 -5.23 10.87
N ILE A 62 22.73 -4.90 10.70
CA ILE A 62 21.96 -5.15 9.50
C ILE A 62 21.45 -3.82 8.94
N GLN A 63 21.57 -3.63 7.64
CA GLN A 63 21.04 -2.48 6.92
C GLN A 63 19.92 -2.95 6.00
N LEU A 64 18.77 -2.28 6.08
CA LEU A 64 17.60 -2.50 5.24
C LEU A 64 17.48 -1.35 4.26
N GLU A 65 17.59 -1.65 2.97
CA GLU A 65 17.28 -0.72 1.89
C GLU A 65 15.79 -0.86 1.56
N LEU A 66 15.07 0.25 1.61
CA LEU A 66 13.65 0.31 1.32
C LEU A 66 13.39 0.67 -0.15
N THR A 67 12.18 0.38 -0.63
CA THR A 67 11.77 0.69 -2.00
C THR A 67 11.68 2.18 -2.29
N ASP A 68 11.50 3.01 -1.25
CA ASP A 68 11.48 4.48 -1.33
C ASP A 68 12.87 5.11 -1.33
N GLY A 69 13.94 4.31 -1.34
CA GLY A 69 15.33 4.77 -1.34
C GLY A 69 15.92 5.01 0.05
N ARG A 70 15.12 4.94 1.13
CA ARG A 70 15.66 5.05 2.50
C ARG A 70 16.48 3.82 2.86
N SER A 71 17.46 4.03 3.74
CA SER A 71 18.27 2.97 4.33
C SER A 71 18.21 3.07 5.84
N LEU A 72 17.84 1.98 6.50
CA LEU A 72 17.76 1.89 7.96
C LEU A 72 18.78 0.87 8.46
N THR A 73 19.62 1.29 9.40
CA THR A 73 20.67 0.46 9.97
C THR A 73 20.36 0.15 11.43
N PHE A 74 20.40 -1.12 11.79
CA PHE A 74 20.18 -1.65 13.13
C PHE A 74 21.44 -2.35 13.61
N HIS A 75 21.91 -1.98 14.79
CA HIS A 75 23.11 -2.53 15.42
C HIS A 75 22.72 -3.43 16.58
N PHE A 76 23.20 -4.67 16.56
CA PHE A 76 22.93 -5.66 17.59
C PHE A 76 24.01 -5.58 18.67
N ALA A 77 23.57 -5.42 19.92
CA ALA A 77 24.43 -5.28 21.09
C ALA A 77 24.09 -6.30 22.20
N ASP A 78 23.40 -7.40 21.84
CA ASP A 78 23.10 -8.52 22.72
C ASP A 78 24.33 -9.40 23.01
N ASP A 79 24.17 -10.42 23.88
CA ASP A 79 25.21 -11.37 24.25
C ASP A 79 25.81 -12.12 23.03
N ASP A 80 24.99 -12.44 22.02
CA ASP A 80 25.44 -13.02 20.75
C ASP A 80 24.87 -12.28 19.53
N PRO A 81 25.45 -11.11 19.22
CA PRO A 81 24.87 -10.21 18.24
C PRO A 81 24.96 -10.77 16.82
N LYS A 82 25.90 -11.67 16.55
CA LYS A 82 26.03 -12.36 15.26
C LYS A 82 24.90 -13.37 15.07
N ALA A 83 24.59 -14.17 16.08
CA ALA A 83 23.49 -15.13 16.02
C ALA A 83 22.15 -14.41 15.89
N THR A 84 21.91 -13.37 16.68
CA THR A 84 20.68 -12.56 16.65
C THR A 84 20.48 -11.90 15.28
N ARG A 85 21.51 -11.22 14.75
CA ARG A 85 21.48 -10.67 13.39
C ARG A 85 21.17 -11.73 12.34
N ASN A 86 21.77 -12.93 12.44
CA ASN A 86 21.53 -14.02 11.49
C ASN A 86 20.09 -14.52 11.53
N LYS A 87 19.50 -14.64 12.71
CA LYS A 87 18.08 -15.01 12.87
C LYS A 87 17.18 -13.96 12.21
N VAL A 88 17.41 -12.67 12.48
CA VAL A 88 16.68 -11.57 11.83
C VAL A 88 16.83 -11.64 10.31
N LYS A 89 18.07 -11.79 9.80
CA LYS A 89 18.35 -11.86 8.37
C LYS A 89 17.61 -13.01 7.69
N ALA A 90 17.70 -14.21 8.27
CA ALA A 90 17.08 -15.40 7.72
C ALA A 90 15.54 -15.29 7.71
N HIS A 91 14.96 -14.81 8.81
CA HIS A 91 13.51 -14.67 8.93
C HIS A 91 12.97 -13.60 7.98
N LEU A 92 13.60 -12.42 7.94
CA LEU A 92 13.24 -11.35 7.02
C LEU A 92 13.36 -11.80 5.56
N GLY A 93 14.43 -12.54 5.22
CA GLY A 93 14.62 -13.11 3.88
C GLY A 93 13.49 -14.08 3.49
N LYS A 94 13.04 -14.93 4.43
CA LYS A 94 11.91 -15.84 4.21
C LYS A 94 10.60 -15.08 3.97
N LEU A 95 10.32 -14.04 4.75
CA LEU A 95 9.12 -13.22 4.58
C LEU A 95 9.14 -12.46 3.25
N MET A 96 10.28 -11.84 2.90
CA MET A 96 10.46 -11.20 1.60
C MET A 96 10.22 -12.18 0.44
N GLY A 97 10.77 -13.39 0.53
CA GLY A 97 10.55 -14.45 -0.47
C GLY A 97 9.07 -14.84 -0.60
N LYS A 98 8.35 -14.97 0.52
CA LYS A 98 6.90 -15.23 0.52
C LYS A 98 6.10 -14.09 -0.11
N VAL A 99 6.44 -12.84 0.18
CA VAL A 99 5.78 -11.66 -0.40
C VAL A 99 5.99 -11.64 -1.92
N LEU A 100 7.21 -11.92 -2.38
CA LEU A 100 7.52 -12.02 -3.81
C LEU A 100 6.74 -13.17 -4.48
N ALA A 101 6.73 -14.37 -3.89
CA ALA A 101 5.97 -15.50 -4.40
C ALA A 101 4.47 -15.17 -4.52
N LYS A 102 3.86 -14.64 -3.44
CA LYS A 102 2.45 -14.22 -3.45
C LYS A 102 2.15 -13.17 -4.52
N LYS A 103 3.06 -12.23 -4.76
CA LYS A 103 2.91 -11.23 -5.82
C LYS A 103 2.96 -11.85 -7.21
N VAL A 104 3.84 -12.82 -7.43
CA VAL A 104 3.95 -13.58 -8.69
C VAL A 104 2.70 -14.43 -8.92
N ASP A 105 2.22 -15.14 -7.89
CA ASP A 105 0.99 -15.94 -7.97
C ASP A 105 -0.22 -15.06 -8.31
N LYS A 106 -0.43 -13.96 -7.58
CA LYS A 106 -1.52 -13.03 -7.86
C LYS A 106 -1.46 -12.50 -9.30
N ASN A 107 -0.27 -12.11 -9.76
CA ASN A 107 -0.08 -11.61 -11.12
C ASN A 107 -0.40 -12.68 -12.17
N LEU A 108 -0.04 -13.94 -11.93
CA LEU A 108 -0.36 -15.06 -12.81
C LEU A 108 -1.87 -15.35 -12.84
N GLU A 109 -2.54 -15.30 -11.69
CA GLU A 109 -4.00 -15.46 -11.58
C GLU A 109 -4.75 -14.34 -12.31
N GLU A 110 -4.32 -13.08 -12.16
CA GLU A 110 -4.90 -11.94 -12.87
C GLU A 110 -4.71 -12.06 -14.40
N ARG A 111 -3.50 -12.42 -14.86
CA ARG A 111 -3.24 -12.69 -16.28
C ARG A 111 -4.16 -13.79 -16.83
N LYS A 112 -4.33 -14.89 -16.09
CA LYS A 112 -5.24 -15.99 -16.48
C LYS A 112 -6.69 -15.52 -16.55
N ARG A 113 -7.18 -14.77 -15.54
CA ARG A 113 -8.54 -14.23 -15.51
C ARG A 113 -8.80 -13.28 -16.68
N VAL A 114 -7.88 -12.37 -16.97
CA VAL A 114 -7.99 -11.43 -18.10
C VAL A 114 -8.06 -12.15 -19.44
N LEU A 115 -7.25 -13.20 -19.63
CA LEU A 115 -7.32 -14.04 -20.83
C LEU A 115 -8.66 -14.79 -20.92
N GLN A 116 -9.13 -15.39 -19.82
CA GLN A 116 -10.41 -16.12 -19.81
C GLN A 116 -11.60 -15.23 -20.16
N ASN A 117 -11.61 -13.98 -19.67
CA ASN A 117 -12.69 -13.04 -19.92
C ASN A 117 -12.65 -12.41 -21.33
N ASN A 118 -11.52 -12.55 -22.06
CA ASN A 118 -11.32 -11.89 -23.35
C ASN A 118 -10.85 -12.89 -24.44
N PRO A 119 -11.77 -13.59 -25.13
CA PRO A 119 -11.41 -14.59 -26.14
C PRO A 119 -10.61 -14.01 -27.32
N ASN A 120 -10.82 -12.73 -27.68
CA ASN A 120 -10.01 -12.04 -28.69
C ASN A 120 -8.57 -11.81 -28.22
N LEU A 121 -8.39 -11.49 -26.93
CA LEU A 121 -7.06 -11.30 -26.34
C LEU A 121 -6.28 -12.61 -26.28
N VAL A 122 -6.94 -13.75 -26.08
CA VAL A 122 -6.32 -15.08 -26.17
C VAL A 122 -5.78 -15.36 -27.57
N LYS A 123 -6.56 -15.05 -28.62
CA LYS A 123 -6.10 -15.20 -30.01
C LYS A 123 -4.86 -14.37 -30.26
N LEU A 124 -4.88 -13.10 -29.85
CA LEU A 124 -3.76 -12.19 -30.00
C LEU A 124 -2.51 -12.65 -29.22
N TYR A 125 -2.70 -13.13 -27.98
CA TYR A 125 -1.62 -13.68 -27.17
C TYR A 125 -0.97 -14.89 -27.86
N LYS A 126 -1.76 -15.82 -28.38
CA LYS A 126 -1.23 -16.98 -29.14
C LYS A 126 -0.50 -16.53 -30.42
N GLN A 127 -1.05 -15.58 -31.16
CA GLN A 127 -0.46 -15.13 -32.42
C GLN A 127 0.81 -14.30 -32.27
N LEU A 128 1.02 -13.62 -31.14
CA LEU A 128 2.20 -12.77 -30.93
C LEU A 128 3.24 -13.43 -30.02
N VAL A 129 2.79 -14.09 -28.93
CA VAL A 129 3.68 -14.65 -27.91
C VAL A 129 4.11 -16.06 -28.28
N THR A 130 3.21 -16.92 -28.79
CA THR A 130 3.58 -18.30 -29.17
C THR A 130 4.40 -18.33 -30.46
N THR A 131 4.23 -17.35 -31.35
CA THR A 131 5.03 -17.20 -32.57
C THR A 131 6.38 -16.54 -32.33
N GLY A 132 6.63 -16.04 -31.10
CA GLY A 132 7.89 -15.41 -30.71
C GLY A 132 8.08 -13.97 -31.23
N GLN A 133 7.03 -13.33 -31.77
CA GLN A 133 7.11 -11.94 -32.21
C GLN A 133 7.25 -10.96 -31.03
N VAL A 134 6.69 -11.31 -29.87
CA VAL A 134 6.76 -10.51 -28.64
C VAL A 134 6.90 -11.45 -27.45
N THR A 135 7.70 -11.09 -26.44
CA THR A 135 7.77 -11.89 -25.21
C THR A 135 6.49 -11.77 -24.38
N ALA A 136 6.22 -12.77 -23.52
CA ALA A 136 5.07 -12.69 -22.62
C ALA A 136 5.13 -11.45 -21.71
N GLU A 137 6.32 -11.07 -21.26
CA GLU A 137 6.52 -9.87 -20.42
C GLU A 137 6.20 -8.58 -21.18
N GLU A 138 6.67 -8.41 -22.42
CA GLU A 138 6.36 -7.23 -23.24
C GLU A 138 4.87 -7.14 -23.59
N PHE A 139 4.24 -8.30 -23.88
CA PHE A 139 2.81 -8.37 -24.11
C PHE A 139 2.04 -7.87 -22.90
N TRP A 140 2.36 -8.33 -21.69
CA TRP A 140 1.65 -7.92 -20.47
C TRP A 140 2.04 -6.51 -20.01
N SER A 141 3.27 -6.05 -20.25
CA SER A 141 3.72 -4.70 -19.88
C SER A 141 2.94 -3.62 -20.64
N SER A 142 2.69 -3.84 -21.94
CA SER A 142 1.87 -2.94 -22.76
C SER A 142 0.37 -2.98 -22.42
N ARG A 143 -0.07 -4.00 -21.67
CA ARG A 143 -1.46 -4.14 -21.16
C ARG A 143 -1.51 -4.12 -19.63
N ALA A 144 -0.56 -3.46 -18.96
CA ALA A 144 -0.53 -3.38 -17.50
C ALA A 144 -1.83 -2.81 -16.90
N HIS A 145 -2.49 -1.89 -17.62
CA HIS A 145 -3.79 -1.32 -17.24
C HIS A 145 -4.92 -2.35 -17.13
N MET A 146 -4.84 -3.49 -17.83
CA MET A 146 -5.82 -4.58 -17.73
C MET A 146 -5.55 -5.51 -16.53
N LEU A 147 -4.33 -5.47 -16.00
CA LEU A 147 -3.92 -6.25 -14.83
C LEU A 147 -4.10 -5.46 -13.52
N ASP A 148 -4.25 -4.14 -13.59
CA ASP A 148 -4.50 -3.31 -12.43
C ASP A 148 -5.99 -3.35 -12.07
N SER A 149 -6.35 -4.35 -11.27
CA SER A 149 -7.68 -4.55 -10.72
C SER A 149 -8.12 -3.45 -9.72
N SER A 150 -7.32 -2.39 -9.50
CA SER A 150 -7.71 -1.23 -8.67
C SER A 150 -8.85 -0.41 -9.27
N HIS A 151 -9.24 -0.69 -10.52
CA HIS A 151 -10.36 -0.02 -11.19
C HIS A 151 -11.69 -0.79 -11.15
N GLU A 152 -11.76 -2.03 -10.64
CA GLU A 152 -13.00 -2.83 -10.66
C GLU A 152 -13.26 -3.56 -9.33
N GLN A 153 -13.69 -2.79 -8.33
CA GLN A 153 -14.79 -3.23 -7.47
C GLN A 153 -15.89 -2.17 -7.56
N ASP A 154 -16.60 -2.21 -8.68
CA ASP A 154 -17.81 -1.44 -8.94
C ASP A 154 -18.97 -2.09 -8.18
N ILE A 155 -19.08 -1.78 -6.90
CA ILE A 155 -20.34 -1.99 -6.18
C ILE A 155 -21.26 -0.90 -6.72
N GLY A 156 -22.20 -1.29 -7.60
CA GLY A 156 -23.25 -0.40 -8.09
C GLY A 156 -24.03 0.17 -6.91
N ILE A 157 -23.83 1.45 -6.63
CA ILE A 157 -24.56 2.16 -5.58
C ILE A 157 -25.89 2.59 -6.21
N THR A 158 -27.00 2.06 -5.69
CA THR A 158 -28.36 2.43 -6.09
C THR A 158 -28.65 3.89 -5.72
N ALA A 159 -29.52 4.57 -6.48
CA ALA A 159 -29.92 5.96 -6.24
C ALA A 159 -30.42 6.22 -4.80
N ASP A 160 -30.95 5.19 -4.13
CA ASP A 160 -31.35 5.19 -2.72
C ASP A 160 -30.23 5.58 -1.73
N PHE A 161 -28.98 5.21 -2.00
CA PHE A 161 -27.87 5.56 -1.11
C PHE A 161 -27.53 7.06 -1.15
N LEU A 162 -27.74 7.70 -2.30
CA LEU A 162 -27.52 9.14 -2.45
C LEU A 162 -28.64 9.96 -1.76
N SER A 163 -29.87 9.43 -1.69
CA SER A 163 -30.99 10.06 -0.98
C SER A 163 -30.94 9.85 0.54
N GLU A 164 -30.23 8.82 1.03
CA GLU A 164 -30.14 8.49 2.46
C GLU A 164 -29.06 9.28 3.24
N VAL A 165 -28.31 10.18 2.58
CA VAL A 165 -27.37 11.09 3.25
C VAL A 165 -28.15 12.12 4.08
N LYS A 166 -28.55 11.73 5.30
CA LYS A 166 -29.37 12.56 6.20
C LYS A 166 -28.60 13.80 6.68
N PRO A 167 -29.28 14.96 6.78
CA PRO A 167 -28.72 16.14 7.44
C PRO A 167 -28.48 15.85 8.93
N GLN A 168 -27.24 16.04 9.41
CA GLN A 168 -26.96 15.96 10.83
C GLN A 168 -27.12 17.36 11.44
N SER A 169 -28.11 17.50 12.33
CA SER A 169 -28.43 18.74 13.03
C SER A 169 -27.48 18.90 14.22
N ASP A 170 -26.43 19.71 14.07
CA ASP A 170 -25.73 20.29 15.21
C ASP A 170 -26.54 21.51 15.66
N GLY A 171 -26.85 21.63 16.95
CA GLY A 171 -27.87 22.51 17.54
C GLY A 171 -27.67 24.04 17.41
N THR A 172 -27.10 24.52 16.31
CA THR A 172 -26.81 25.92 15.99
C THR A 172 -27.23 26.27 14.56
N ASN A 173 -28.52 26.11 14.21
CA ASN A 173 -29.15 26.59 12.97
C ASN A 173 -28.35 26.35 11.65
N SER A 174 -27.47 25.36 11.64
CA SER A 174 -26.48 25.11 10.59
C SER A 174 -26.51 23.63 10.26
N ILE A 175 -27.27 23.26 9.24
CA ILE A 175 -27.33 21.89 8.74
C ILE A 175 -25.98 21.58 8.07
N ARG A 176 -25.18 20.68 8.66
CA ARG A 176 -23.93 20.18 8.05
C ARG A 176 -24.16 18.76 7.54
N TYR A 177 -23.81 18.52 6.28
CA TYR A 177 -23.77 17.18 5.70
C TYR A 177 -22.32 16.71 5.70
N ASN A 178 -22.03 15.57 6.34
CA ASN A 178 -20.71 14.95 6.29
C ASN A 178 -20.51 14.27 4.92
N LEU A 179 -20.15 15.07 3.92
CA LEU A 179 -19.67 14.56 2.63
C LEU A 179 -18.28 13.98 2.86
N THR A 180 -18.20 12.68 3.11
CA THR A 180 -16.91 11.99 3.16
C THR A 180 -16.27 11.99 1.76
N PRO A 181 -14.93 11.93 1.67
CA PRO A 181 -14.24 11.84 0.38
C PRO A 181 -14.66 10.61 -0.45
N GLU A 182 -15.25 9.60 0.19
CA GLU A 182 -15.84 8.46 -0.51
C GLU A 182 -17.15 8.84 -1.22
N ILE A 183 -18.07 9.54 -0.55
CA ILE A 183 -19.33 10.02 -1.15
C ILE A 183 -19.06 10.98 -2.30
N VAL A 184 -18.09 11.89 -2.16
CA VAL A 184 -17.69 12.82 -3.22
C VAL A 184 -17.22 12.08 -4.48
N LYS A 185 -16.39 11.05 -4.31
CA LYS A 185 -15.94 10.22 -5.44
C LYS A 185 -17.11 9.52 -6.15
N VAL A 186 -18.11 9.10 -5.39
CA VAL A 186 -19.34 8.51 -5.94
C VAL A 186 -20.10 9.55 -6.77
N ILE A 187 -20.32 10.76 -6.23
CA ILE A 187 -21.05 11.83 -6.94
C ILE A 187 -20.35 12.19 -8.26
N PHE A 188 -19.02 12.29 -8.26
CA PHE A 188 -18.25 12.56 -9.48
C PHE A 188 -18.33 11.47 -10.55
N ARG A 189 -18.57 10.21 -10.14
CA ARG A 189 -18.78 9.10 -11.06
C ARG A 189 -20.18 9.14 -11.66
N THR A 190 -21.20 9.36 -10.82
CA THR A 190 -22.60 9.44 -11.25
C THR A 190 -22.87 10.67 -12.11
N TYR A 191 -22.27 11.81 -11.74
CA TYR A 191 -22.46 13.10 -12.40
C TYR A 191 -21.10 13.69 -12.82
N PRO A 192 -20.55 13.27 -13.97
CA PRO A 192 -19.26 13.77 -14.46
C PRO A 192 -19.24 15.28 -14.72
N ALA A 193 -20.41 15.90 -14.91
CA ALA A 193 -20.56 17.36 -15.00
C ALA A 193 -20.19 18.06 -13.67
N VAL A 194 -20.57 17.49 -12.52
CA VAL A 194 -20.24 18.01 -11.18
C VAL A 194 -18.74 17.93 -10.95
N LYS A 195 -18.10 16.82 -11.36
CA LYS A 195 -16.64 16.66 -11.29
C LYS A 195 -15.91 17.74 -12.07
N LYS A 196 -16.37 18.03 -13.30
CA LYS A 196 -15.76 19.06 -14.15
C LYS A 196 -15.83 20.43 -13.47
N ARG A 197 -17.00 20.80 -12.97
CA ARG A 197 -17.19 22.09 -12.28
C ARG A 197 -16.37 22.17 -10.99
N TYR A 198 -16.26 21.09 -10.22
CA TYR A 198 -15.46 21.06 -9.00
C TYR A 198 -13.99 21.34 -9.29
N LEU A 199 -13.43 20.75 -10.34
CA LEU A 199 -12.03 20.97 -10.73
C LEU A 199 -11.76 22.38 -11.28
N GLU A 200 -12.75 23.01 -11.89
CA GLU A 200 -12.64 24.38 -12.44
C GLU A 200 -12.76 25.44 -11.35
N VAL A 201 -13.59 25.19 -10.34
CA VAL A 201 -14.05 26.21 -9.37
C VAL A 201 -13.41 26.03 -7.99
N CYS A 202 -12.95 24.82 -7.65
CA CYS A 202 -12.37 24.50 -6.36
C CYS A 202 -10.90 24.07 -6.53
N PRO A 203 -9.95 24.63 -5.75
CA PRO A 203 -10.09 25.62 -4.67
C PRO A 203 -9.92 27.08 -5.13
N THR A 204 -9.94 27.32 -6.44
CA THR A 204 -9.56 28.61 -7.06
C THR A 204 -10.58 29.73 -6.86
N GLU A 205 -11.88 29.42 -6.88
CA GLU A 205 -12.96 30.42 -6.79
C GLU A 205 -13.92 30.20 -5.60
N LEU A 206 -14.15 28.96 -5.18
CA LEU A 206 -15.03 28.63 -4.05
C LEU A 206 -14.42 27.58 -3.13
N SER A 207 -14.80 27.62 -1.85
CA SER A 207 -14.49 26.56 -0.91
C SER A 207 -15.29 25.30 -1.24
N GLU A 208 -14.76 24.11 -0.96
CA GLU A 208 -15.46 22.84 -1.18
C GLU A 208 -16.86 22.84 -0.55
N LYS A 209 -16.99 23.47 0.62
CA LYS A 209 -18.25 23.59 1.35
C LYS A 209 -19.30 24.40 0.57
N ASP A 210 -18.89 25.51 -0.04
CA ASP A 210 -19.79 26.38 -0.80
C ASP A 210 -20.16 25.74 -2.15
N PHE A 211 -19.20 25.07 -2.79
CA PHE A 211 -19.43 24.31 -4.03
C PHE A 211 -20.52 23.24 -3.84
N TRP A 212 -20.40 22.39 -2.82
CA TRP A 212 -21.38 21.33 -2.54
C TRP A 212 -22.73 21.87 -2.09
N THR A 213 -22.80 23.10 -1.59
CA THR A 213 -24.07 23.75 -1.24
C THR A 213 -24.81 24.21 -2.50
N GLN A 214 -24.10 24.66 -3.54
CA GLN A 214 -24.70 25.10 -4.80
C GLN A 214 -25.11 23.93 -5.71
N GLU A 215 -24.28 22.90 -5.85
CA GLU A 215 -24.59 21.76 -6.74
C GLU A 215 -25.78 20.92 -6.23
N LYS A 216 -26.06 20.94 -4.92
CA LYS A 216 -27.24 20.29 -4.32
C LYS A 216 -28.58 20.84 -4.81
N VAL A 217 -28.64 22.08 -5.30
CA VAL A 217 -29.87 22.68 -5.84
C VAL A 217 -30.16 22.17 -7.26
N LYS A 218 -29.17 21.53 -7.90
CA LYS A 218 -29.22 21.09 -9.30
C LYS A 218 -29.16 19.57 -9.48
N LEU A 219 -28.87 18.82 -8.42
CA LEU A 219 -28.96 17.36 -8.34
C LEU A 219 -30.37 16.96 -7.89
#